data_AF-A0A528N1M2-F1
#
_entry.id   AF-A0A528N1M2-F1
#
_cell.length_a   1.000
_cell.length_b   1.000
_cell.length_c   1.000
_cell.angle_alpha   90.00
_cell.angle_beta   90.00
_cell.angle_gamma   90.00
#
_symmetry.space_group_name_H-M   'P 1'
#
loop_
_entity.id
_entity.type
_entity.pdbx_description
1 polymer ?
#
loop_
_entity_poly.entity_id
_entity_poly.type
_entity_poly.pdbx_seq_one_letter_code
_entity_poly.pdbx_strand_id
1 'polypeptide(L)' 'MIAALAATLMLVGSFAVMAQQAGKVGVVVKIGGIPWFNAMEAGIKERGQKLGIDAFMVGPTSADPALQVRAIEDLIA' A
#
# COMPACT_ATOMS: atom_id res chain seq x y z
N MET A 1 -6.07 -46.26 13.17
CA MET A 1 -5.24 -45.20 13.78
C MET A 1 -4.51 -44.32 12.77
N ILE A 2 -3.96 -44.85 11.67
CA ILE A 2 -3.25 -44.07 10.64
C ILE A 2 -4.18 -43.08 9.88
N ALA A 3 -5.42 -43.48 9.59
CA ALA A 3 -6.39 -42.62 8.90
C ALA A 3 -6.87 -41.41 9.74
N ALA A 4 -6.92 -41.55 11.06
CA ALA A 4 -7.32 -40.47 11.96
C ALA A 4 -6.23 -39.38 12.04
N LEU A 5 -4.95 -39.77 12.05
CA LEU A 5 -3.81 -38.83 12.06
C LEU A 5 -3.73 -38.01 10.76
N ALA A 6 -4.03 -38.63 9.62
CA ALA A 6 -4.06 -37.96 8.32
C ALA A 6 -5.18 -36.91 8.23
N ALA A 7 -6.37 -37.21 8.77
CA ALA A 7 -7.49 -36.27 8.80
C ALA A 7 -7.22 -35.07 9.72
N THR A 8 -6.53 -35.28 10.85
CA THR A 8 -6.14 -34.18 11.75
C THR A 8 -5.08 -33.27 11.11
N LEU A 9 -4.15 -33.82 10.34
CA LEU A 9 -3.11 -33.03 9.66
C LEU A 9 -3.67 -32.13 8.54
N MET A 10 -4.74 -32.58 7.86
CA MET A 10 -5.41 -31.77 6.84
C MET A 10 -6.24 -30.62 7.44
N LEU A 11 -6.80 -30.78 8.64
CA LEU A 11 -7.61 -29.75 9.29
C LEU A 11 -6.77 -28.60 9.86
N VAL A 12 -5.51 -28.85 10.22
CA VAL A 12 -4.56 -27.79 10.67
C VAL A 12 -4.01 -26.97 9.50
N GLY A 13 -3.96 -27.53 8.29
CA GLY A 13 -3.48 -26.84 7.09
C GLY A 13 -4.42 -25.76 6.56
N SER A 14 -5.73 -25.83 6.87
CA SER A 14 -6.73 -24.89 6.35
C SER A 14 -6.74 -23.52 7.01
N PHE A 15 -6.02 -23.31 8.12
CA PHE A 15 -5.97 -22.04 8.83
C PHE A 15 -4.76 -21.14 8.49
N ALA A 16 -3.84 -21.61 7.63
CA ALA A 16 -2.53 -20.97 7.49
C ALA A 16 -2.43 -19.89 6.39
N VAL A 17 -3.47 -19.62 5.59
CA VAL A 17 -3.35 -18.65 4.49
C VAL A 17 -4.61 -17.79 4.37
N MET A 18 -4.85 -16.95 5.38
CA MET A 18 -5.51 -15.67 5.12
C MET A 18 -4.42 -14.73 4.62
N ALA A 19 -4.28 -14.60 3.30
CA ALA A 19 -3.44 -13.57 2.72
C ALA A 19 -3.99 -12.21 3.17
N GLN A 20 -3.26 -11.52 4.06
CA GLN A 20 -3.55 -10.13 4.39
C GLN A 20 -3.49 -9.35 3.07
N GLN A 21 -4.61 -8.79 2.62
CA GLN A 21 -4.63 -7.96 1.42
C GLN A 21 -3.56 -6.87 1.58
N ALA A 22 -2.61 -6.84 0.64
CA ALA A 22 -1.61 -5.79 0.56
C ALA A 22 -2.35 -4.44 0.51
N GLY A 23 -2.18 -3.63 1.55
CA GLY A 23 -2.83 -2.32 1.62
C GLY A 23 -2.35 -1.41 0.49
N LYS A 24 -3.22 -0.48 0.05
CA LYS A 24 -2.85 0.59 -0.88
C LYS A 24 -2.78 1.91 -0.12
N VAL A 25 -1.68 2.65 -0.30
CA VAL A 25 -1.40 3.90 0.42
C VAL A 25 -1.01 4.99 -0.59
N GLY A 26 -1.89 5.98 -0.74
CA GLY A 26 -1.60 7.22 -1.46
C GLY A 26 -1.09 8.31 -0.52
N VAL A 27 0.08 8.85 -0.80
CA VAL A 27 0.65 9.97 -0.04
C VAL A 27 0.48 11.26 -0.85
N VAL A 28 -0.40 12.15 -0.39
CA VAL A 28 -0.66 13.44 -1.06
C VAL A 28 0.31 14.49 -0.53
N VAL A 29 1.12 15.06 -1.42
CA VAL A 29 2.12 16.09 -1.09
C VAL A 29 1.69 17.47 -1.60
N LYS A 30 2.46 18.51 -1.25
CA LYS A 30 2.12 19.90 -1.59
C LYS A 30 2.29 20.23 -3.08
N ILE A 31 3.32 19.68 -3.72
CA ILE A 31 3.65 19.91 -5.14
C ILE A 31 4.53 18.75 -5.63
N GLY A 32 4.38 18.33 -6.88
CA GLY A 32 5.26 17.33 -7.51
C GLY A 32 6.53 17.94 -8.12
N GLY A 33 7.51 17.08 -8.45
CA GLY A 33 8.60 17.42 -9.37
C GLY A 33 9.78 18.22 -8.81
N ILE A 34 9.72 18.70 -7.56
CA ILE A 34 10.87 19.36 -6.91
C ILE A 34 11.78 18.34 -6.20
N PRO A 35 13.09 18.62 -6.03
CA PRO A 35 14.04 17.66 -5.48
C PRO A 35 13.64 17.02 -4.14
N TRP A 36 13.03 17.81 -3.25
CA TRP A 36 12.55 17.31 -1.96
C TRP A 36 11.49 16.20 -2.10
N PHE A 37 10.47 16.41 -2.94
CA PHE A 37 9.40 15.43 -3.12
C PHE A 37 9.84 14.25 -3.98
N ASN A 38 10.79 14.43 -4.90
CA ASN A 38 11.37 13.31 -5.65
C ASN A 38 12.14 12.35 -4.73
N ALA A 39 12.90 12.89 -3.76
CA ALA A 39 13.56 12.08 -2.74
C ALA A 39 12.56 11.37 -1.82
N MET A 40 11.47 12.06 -1.45
CA MET A 40 10.37 11.47 -0.68
C MET A 40 9.69 10.33 -1.44
N GLU A 41 9.44 10.47 -2.73
CA GLU A 41 8.83 9.42 -3.57
C GLU A 41 9.69 8.15 -3.62
N ALA A 42 11.00 8.30 -3.74
CA ALA A 42 11.92 7.17 -3.70
C ALA A 42 11.81 6.40 -2.37
N GLY A 43 11.76 7.11 -1.23
CA GLY A 43 11.60 6.51 0.09
C GLY A 43 10.24 5.83 0.29
N ILE A 44 9.16 6.42 -0.24
CA ILE A 44 7.81 5.82 -0.21
C ILE A 44 7.81 4.49 -0.97
N LYS A 45 8.37 4.47 -2.19
CA LYS A 45 8.46 3.26 -3.01
C LYS A 45 9.30 2.17 -2.34
N GLU A 46 10.47 2.54 -1.79
CA GLU A 46 11.34 1.62 -1.07
C GLU A 46 10.61 1.00 0.15
N ARG A 47 9.91 1.82 0.93
CA ARG A 47 9.18 1.33 2.11
C ARG A 47 7.95 0.51 1.73
N GLY A 48 7.23 0.89 0.68
CA GLY A 48 6.10 0.12 0.15
C GLY A 48 6.51 -1.29 -0.24
N GLN A 49 7.61 -1.44 -0.96
CA GLN A 49 8.20 -2.74 -1.31
C GLN A 49 8.58 -3.55 -0.07
N LYS A 50 9.24 -2.94 0.92
CA LYS A 50 9.62 -3.62 2.17
C LYS A 50 8.42 -4.10 3.00
N LEU A 51 7.31 -3.37 2.96
CA LEU A 51 6.09 -3.70 3.68
C LEU A 51 5.13 -4.59 2.88
N GLY A 52 5.40 -4.81 1.59
CA GLY A 52 4.49 -5.53 0.70
C GLY A 52 3.17 -4.80 0.47
N ILE A 53 3.19 -3.46 0.46
CA ILE A 53 2.02 -2.59 0.23
C ILE A 53 2.22 -1.75 -1.03
N ASP A 54 1.13 -1.43 -1.72
CA ASP A 54 1.14 -0.52 -2.87
C ASP A 54 1.19 0.94 -2.37
N ALA A 55 2.40 1.48 -2.25
CA ALA A 55 2.64 2.85 -1.79
C ALA A 55 3.09 3.76 -2.93
N PHE A 56 2.41 4.89 -3.10
CA PHE A 56 2.69 5.87 -4.15
C PHE A 56 2.49 7.30 -3.66
N MET A 57 3.02 8.27 -4.42
CA MET A 57 2.94 9.70 -4.11
C MET A 57 2.11 10.42 -5.17
N VAL A 58 1.24 11.33 -4.73
CA VAL A 58 0.47 12.23 -5.59
C VAL A 58 0.82 13.66 -5.23
N GLY A 59 1.31 14.43 -6.20
CA GLY A 59 1.64 15.84 -6.02
C GLY A 59 1.06 16.68 -7.15
N PRO A 60 0.30 17.75 -6.87
CA PRO A 60 -0.21 18.65 -7.90
C PRO A 60 0.94 19.42 -8.58
N THR A 61 0.66 20.00 -9.75
CA THR A 61 1.66 20.77 -10.54
C THR A 61 1.98 22.14 -9.95
N SER A 62 1.14 22.64 -9.05
CA SER A 62 1.35 23.87 -8.28
C SER A 62 0.90 23.67 -6.82
N ALA A 63 1.39 24.54 -5.93
CA ALA A 63 1.03 24.54 -4.51
C ALA A 63 -0.33 25.25 -4.27
N ASP A 64 -1.37 24.83 -4.98
CA ASP A 64 -2.74 25.32 -4.84
C ASP A 64 -3.57 24.35 -3.96
N PRO A 65 -4.20 24.83 -2.87
CA PRO A 65 -5.06 24.01 -2.02
C PRO A 65 -6.19 23.30 -2.78
N ALA A 66 -6.80 23.93 -3.79
CA ALA A 66 -7.90 23.32 -4.54
C ALA A 66 -7.43 22.10 -5.33
N LEU A 67 -6.21 22.14 -5.88
CA LEU A 67 -5.61 20.98 -6.55
C LEU A 67 -5.29 19.86 -5.55
N GLN A 68 -4.88 20.21 -4.33
CA GLN A 68 -4.64 19.21 -3.29
C GLN A 68 -5.94 18.55 -2.81
N VAL A 69 -7.03 19.31 -2.64
CA VAL A 69 -8.36 18.77 -2.32
C VAL A 69 -8.82 17.81 -3.41
N ARG A 70 -8.74 18.23 -4.67
CA ARG A 70 -9.09 17.37 -5.80
C ARG A 70 -8.27 16.07 -5.83
N ALA A 71 -6.96 16.16 -5.59
CA ALA A 71 -6.10 14.97 -5.51
C ALA A 71 -6.52 14.01 -4.38
N ILE A 72 -7.03 14.51 -3.26
CA ILE A 72 -7.56 13.69 -2.17
C ILE A 72 -8.91 13.07 -2.57
N GLU A 73 -9.81 13.84 -3.18
CA GLU A 73 -11.11 13.34 -3.66
C GLU A 73 -10.94 12.23 -4.69
N ASP A 74 -10.02 12.40 -5.65
CA ASP A 74 -9.70 11.39 -6.68
C ASP A 74 -9.13 10.08 -6.08
N LEU A 75 -8.59 10.11 -4.86
CA LEU A 75 -8.09 8.93 -4.15
C LEU A 75 -9.18 8.21 -3.33
N ILE A 76 -10.27 8.89 -3.00
CA ILE A 76 -11.38 8.36 -2.21
C ILE A 76 -12.45 7.73 -3.10
N ALA A 77 -12.67 8.31 -4.28
CA ALA A 77 -13.64 7.84 -5.27
C ALA A 77 -13.33 6.42 -5.77
#